data_AF-A0A5S9NZU0-F1
#
_entry.id   AF-A0A5S9NZU0-F1
#
_cell.length_a   1.000
_cell.length_b   1.000
_cell.length_c   1.000
_cell.angle_alpha   90.00
_cell.angle_beta   90.00
_cell.angle_gamma   90.00
#
_symmetry.space_group_name_H-M   'P 1'
#
loop_
_entity.id
_entity.type
_entity.pdbx_description
1 polymer ?
#
loop_
_entity_poly.entity_id
_entity_poly.type
_entity_poly.pdbx_seq_one_letter_code
_entity_poly.pdbx_strand_id
1 'polypeptide(L)'
;MPPTHLAPSAPAPTGRYLSLGEREEIAIELAKGTAIRAIARKLARSPSTISREVRRNAATRGGNLDYRAIAAQWHADRAARLPRPGKLSSNPTLRAYVERHLSGLVTSIDGTGFAGPKVIWKKRRAVLRQSRRWSTAWSPEQIAHRLRIDYPEDPTMRISHEAIY
;
A
#
# COMPACT_ATOMS: atom_id res chain seq x y z
N MET A 1 -30.01 -10.17 25.83
CA MET A 1 -29.28 -10.34 24.56
C MET A 1 -29.93 -9.45 23.51
N PRO A 2 -29.18 -8.75 22.65
CA PRO A 2 -29.77 -8.00 21.55
C PRO A 2 -30.50 -8.96 20.59
N PRO A 3 -31.63 -8.54 19.99
CA PRO A 3 -32.40 -9.39 19.07
C PRO A 3 -31.58 -9.77 17.83
N THR A 4 -31.68 -11.03 17.42
CA THR A 4 -30.83 -11.72 16.43
C THR A 4 -30.81 -11.07 15.05
N HIS A 5 -31.83 -10.29 14.69
CA HIS A 5 -31.92 -9.56 13.42
C HIS A 5 -31.06 -8.30 13.35
N LEU A 6 -30.50 -7.84 14.48
CA LEU A 6 -29.56 -6.72 14.54
C LEU A 6 -28.09 -7.18 14.58
N ALA A 7 -27.84 -8.48 14.45
CA ALA A 7 -26.47 -8.99 14.39
C ALA A 7 -25.79 -8.50 13.09
N PRO A 8 -24.56 -7.97 13.16
CA PRO A 8 -23.86 -7.47 11.99
C PRO A 8 -23.61 -8.61 10.99
N SER A 9 -24.03 -8.41 9.74
CA SER A 9 -23.89 -9.36 8.61
C SER A 9 -22.43 -9.59 8.18
N ALA A 10 -21.51 -8.73 8.64
CA ALA A 10 -20.08 -8.83 8.35
C ALA A 10 -19.26 -9.00 9.65
N PRO A 11 -18.14 -9.75 9.62
CA PRO A 11 -17.22 -9.83 10.75
C PRO A 11 -16.76 -8.43 11.15
N ALA A 12 -16.61 -8.20 12.45
CA ALA A 12 -16.04 -6.96 12.96
C ALA A 12 -14.70 -6.70 12.27
N PRO A 13 -14.44 -5.49 11.76
CA PRO A 13 -13.17 -5.19 11.11
C PRO A 13 -12.04 -5.50 12.09
N THR A 14 -10.98 -6.15 11.58
CA THR A 14 -9.73 -6.29 12.33
C THR A 14 -9.33 -4.92 12.87
N GLY A 15 -8.69 -4.85 14.05
CA GLY A 15 -8.34 -3.59 14.73
C GLY A 15 -7.52 -2.58 13.92
N ARG A 16 -7.17 -2.90 12.67
CA ARG A 16 -6.66 -2.00 11.64
C ARG A 16 -7.70 -0.99 11.10
N TYR A 17 -8.97 -1.38 10.96
CA TYR A 17 -10.01 -0.55 10.33
C TYR A 17 -11.09 -0.10 11.34
N LEU A 18 -11.74 1.03 11.04
CA LEU A 18 -12.88 1.54 11.81
C LEU A 18 -14.18 0.93 11.29
N SER A 19 -14.98 0.39 12.19
CA SER A 19 -16.33 -0.11 11.93
C SER A 19 -17.32 1.03 11.68
N LEU A 20 -18.49 0.68 11.14
CA LEU A 20 -19.59 1.64 10.99
C LEU A 20 -20.01 2.23 12.34
N GLY A 21 -20.13 1.40 13.39
CA GLY A 21 -20.48 1.88 14.73
C GLY A 21 -19.45 2.86 15.31
N GLU A 22 -18.16 2.62 15.10
CA GLU A 22 -17.12 3.59 15.48
C GLU A 22 -17.22 4.88 14.67
N ARG A 23 -17.59 4.81 13.39
CA ARG A 23 -17.81 6.00 12.54
C ARG A 23 -19.02 6.79 13.00
N GLU A 24 -20.10 6.14 13.40
CA GLU A 24 -21.29 6.79 13.98
C GLU A 24 -20.96 7.49 15.29
N GLU A 25 -20.21 6.82 16.17
CA GLU A 25 -19.76 7.43 17.43
C GLU A 25 -18.87 8.65 17.19
N ILE A 26 -17.96 8.59 16.20
CA ILE A 26 -17.17 9.75 15.77
C ILE A 26 -18.09 10.89 15.31
N ALA A 27 -19.12 10.61 14.51
CA ALA A 27 -20.05 11.63 14.02
C ALA A 27 -20.81 12.31 15.15
N ILE A 28 -21.35 11.52 16.10
CA ILE A 28 -22.07 12.01 17.27
C ILE A 28 -21.15 12.90 18.13
N GLU A 29 -19.94 12.44 18.41
CA GLU A 29 -19.02 13.18 19.27
C GLU A 29 -18.47 14.44 18.60
N LEU A 30 -18.27 14.45 17.28
CA LEU A 30 -17.93 15.67 16.55
C LEU A 30 -19.08 16.69 16.60
N ALA A 31 -20.32 16.26 16.47
CA ALA A 31 -21.49 17.14 16.57
C ALA A 31 -21.63 17.77 17.97
N LYS A 32 -21.17 17.07 19.02
CA LYS A 32 -21.08 17.60 20.39
C LYS A 32 -19.92 18.56 20.62
N GLY A 33 -19.00 18.71 19.65
CA GLY A 33 -17.78 19.50 19.81
C GLY A 33 -16.66 18.78 20.59
N THR A 34 -16.73 17.46 20.76
CA THR A 34 -15.73 16.69 21.50
C THR A 34 -14.38 16.67 20.76
N ALA A 35 -13.29 16.91 21.48
CA ALA A 35 -11.95 16.89 20.89
C ALA A 35 -11.53 15.50 20.40
N ILE A 36 -10.78 15.42 19.29
CA ILE A 36 -10.31 14.17 18.65
C ILE A 36 -9.64 13.20 19.64
N ARG A 37 -8.84 13.71 20.58
CA ARG A 37 -8.15 12.88 21.60
C ARG A 37 -9.12 12.25 22.60
N ALA A 38 -10.21 12.92 22.93
CA ALA A 38 -11.25 12.38 23.80
C ALA A 38 -12.04 11.27 23.09
N ILE A 39 -12.41 11.50 21.81
CA ILE A 39 -13.05 10.49 20.96
C ILE A 39 -12.16 9.24 20.85
N ALA A 40 -10.87 9.42 20.62
CA ALA A 40 -9.90 8.33 20.52
C ALA A 40 -9.82 7.49 21.81
N ARG A 41 -9.81 8.13 22.99
CA ARG A 41 -9.85 7.42 24.27
C ARG A 41 -11.17 6.65 24.45
N LYS A 42 -12.31 7.27 24.12
CA LYS A 42 -13.64 6.64 24.19
C LYS A 42 -13.73 5.37 23.36
N LEU A 43 -13.17 5.39 22.15
CA LEU A 43 -13.16 4.28 21.22
C LEU A 43 -11.98 3.30 21.40
N ALA A 44 -11.11 3.53 22.39
CA ALA A 44 -9.85 2.80 22.55
C ALA A 44 -9.00 2.73 21.25
N ARG A 45 -9.00 3.83 20.47
CA ARG A 45 -8.23 3.97 19.22
C ARG A 45 -7.12 5.00 19.35
N SER A 46 -6.16 4.96 18.43
CA SER A 46 -5.13 6.00 18.36
C SER A 46 -5.75 7.33 17.90
N PRO A 47 -5.35 8.49 18.48
CA PRO A 47 -5.79 9.80 18.00
C PRO A 47 -5.48 10.06 16.53
N SER A 48 -4.40 9.45 16.01
CA SER A 48 -4.03 9.57 14.60
C SER A 48 -5.02 8.84 13.68
N THR A 49 -5.60 7.73 14.12
CA THR A 49 -6.64 7.00 13.38
C THR A 49 -7.86 7.90 13.19
N ILE A 50 -8.36 8.50 14.28
CA ILE A 50 -9.53 9.38 14.25
C ILE A 50 -9.25 10.64 13.44
N SER A 51 -8.09 11.30 13.63
CA SER A 51 -7.73 12.49 12.85
C SER A 51 -7.66 12.21 11.35
N ARG A 52 -7.05 11.09 10.95
CA ARG A 52 -6.93 10.72 9.53
C ARG A 52 -8.29 10.37 8.95
N GLU A 53 -9.14 9.68 9.70
CA GLU A 53 -10.51 9.36 9.32
C GLU A 53 -11.32 10.64 9.02
N VAL A 54 -11.38 11.56 9.98
CA VAL A 54 -12.13 12.82 9.84
C VAL A 54 -11.58 13.67 8.70
N ARG A 55 -10.25 13.84 8.61
CA ARG A 55 -9.62 14.63 7.53
C ARG A 55 -9.94 14.09 6.13
N ARG A 56 -10.06 12.77 5.97
CA ARG A 56 -10.37 12.17 4.66
C ARG A 56 -11.83 12.31 4.26
N ASN A 57 -12.74 12.31 5.23
CA ASN A 57 -14.17 12.12 4.99
C ASN A 57 -15.06 13.32 5.40
N ALA A 58 -14.53 14.31 6.12
CA ALA A 58 -15.27 15.55 6.39
C ALA A 58 -15.25 16.45 5.16
N ALA A 59 -16.42 16.93 4.74
CA ALA A 59 -16.55 17.81 3.58
C ALA A 59 -16.07 19.22 3.92
N THR A 60 -14.93 19.66 3.39
CA THR A 60 -14.38 21.00 3.67
C THR A 60 -14.94 22.12 2.79
N ARG A 61 -15.84 21.82 1.83
CA ARG A 61 -16.25 22.79 0.79
C ARG A 61 -17.15 23.94 1.28
N GLY A 62 -17.48 24.03 2.57
CA GLY A 62 -18.35 25.10 3.10
C GLY A 62 -17.91 25.68 4.44
N GLY A 63 -16.66 25.49 4.86
CA GLY A 63 -16.17 25.98 6.16
C GLY A 63 -16.63 25.17 7.38
N ASN A 64 -17.67 24.35 7.25
CA ASN A 64 -18.10 23.39 8.27
C ASN A 64 -17.51 22.00 8.05
N LEU A 65 -17.06 21.34 9.14
CA LEU A 65 -16.67 19.93 9.14
C LEU A 65 -17.93 19.04 9.23
N ASP A 66 -18.63 18.89 8.12
CA ASP A 66 -19.73 17.93 8.06
C ASP A 66 -19.17 16.53 7.86
N TYR A 67 -19.02 15.77 8.96
CA TYR A 67 -18.64 14.37 8.94
C TYR A 67 -19.89 13.47 8.95
N ARG A 68 -20.06 12.65 7.91
CA ARG A 68 -21.17 11.67 7.82
C ARG A 68 -20.63 10.25 7.82
N ALA A 69 -21.02 9.47 8.83
CA ALA A 69 -20.56 8.08 9.01
C ALA A 69 -20.86 7.19 7.80
N ILE A 70 -22.07 7.27 7.24
CA ILE A 70 -22.51 6.48 6.08
C ILE A 70 -21.67 6.80 4.83
N ALA A 71 -21.40 8.07 4.57
CA ALA A 71 -20.56 8.48 3.44
C ALA A 71 -19.13 7.95 3.60
N ALA A 72 -18.59 8.08 4.82
CA ALA A 72 -17.27 7.59 5.16
C ALA A 72 -17.17 6.06 5.00
N GLN A 73 -18.20 5.31 5.41
CA GLN A 73 -18.31 3.87 5.19
C GLN A 73 -18.37 3.52 3.69
N TRP A 74 -19.20 4.21 2.91
CA TRP A 74 -19.29 3.99 1.46
C TRP A 74 -17.94 4.19 0.75
N HIS A 75 -17.18 5.22 1.16
CA HIS A 75 -15.82 5.43 0.64
C HIS A 75 -14.87 4.29 0.99
N ALA A 76 -14.95 3.78 2.23
CA ALA A 76 -14.15 2.63 2.67
C ALA A 76 -14.50 1.36 1.87
N ASP A 77 -15.80 1.07 1.71
CA ASP A 77 -16.26 -0.09 0.95
C ASP A 77 -15.89 0.01 -0.53
N ARG A 78 -16.01 1.20 -1.12
CA ARG A 78 -15.59 1.46 -2.52
C ARG A 78 -14.08 1.25 -2.70
N ALA A 79 -13.26 1.70 -1.74
CA ALA A 79 -11.82 1.48 -1.78
C ALA A 79 -11.46 0.00 -1.63
N ALA A 80 -12.17 -0.75 -0.76
CA ALA A 80 -11.99 -2.19 -0.60
C ALA A 80 -12.40 -2.98 -1.86
N ARG A 81 -13.47 -2.55 -2.54
CA ARG A 81 -13.93 -3.13 -3.82
C ARG A 81 -13.03 -2.87 -5.01
N LEU A 82 -12.03 -1.99 -4.88
CA LEU A 82 -11.04 -1.73 -5.92
C LEU A 82 -9.74 -2.45 -5.56
N PRO A 83 -9.63 -3.79 -5.73
CA PRO A 83 -8.33 -4.40 -5.84
C PRO A 83 -7.74 -3.81 -7.12
N ARG A 84 -6.85 -2.82 -7.00
CA ARG A 84 -5.99 -2.44 -8.11
C ARG A 84 -4.97 -3.57 -8.17
N PRO A 85 -5.10 -4.55 -9.08
CA PRO A 85 -4.09 -5.60 -9.17
C PRO A 85 -2.74 -4.92 -9.30
N GLY A 86 -1.77 -5.34 -8.51
CA GLY A 86 -0.41 -4.80 -8.62
C GLY A 86 0.06 -4.92 -10.07
N LYS A 87 0.89 -3.99 -10.53
CA LYS A 87 1.27 -3.91 -11.94
C LYS A 87 1.88 -5.22 -12.48
N LEU A 88 2.58 -5.97 -11.62
CA LEU A 88 3.12 -7.30 -11.92
C LEU A 88 2.04 -8.39 -12.05
N SER A 89 0.93 -8.27 -11.33
CA SER A 89 -0.20 -9.19 -11.47
C SER A 89 -0.98 -8.95 -12.76
N SER A 90 -1.05 -7.71 -13.24
CA SER A 90 -1.80 -7.36 -14.45
C SER A 90 -0.97 -7.47 -15.74
N ASN A 91 0.37 -7.38 -15.67
CA ASN A 91 1.26 -7.46 -16.83
C ASN A 91 2.19 -8.69 -16.71
N PRO A 92 1.83 -9.82 -17.35
CA PRO A 92 2.62 -11.05 -17.26
C PRO A 92 4.00 -10.93 -17.89
N THR A 93 4.17 -10.12 -18.94
CA THR A 93 5.45 -9.87 -19.61
C THR A 93 6.41 -9.13 -18.68
N LEU A 94 5.93 -8.08 -18.03
CA LEU A 94 6.70 -7.34 -17.03
C LEU A 94 7.08 -8.24 -15.85
N ARG A 95 6.16 -9.07 -15.37
CA ARG A 95 6.42 -10.03 -14.29
C ARG A 95 7.51 -11.02 -14.67
N ALA A 96 7.42 -11.66 -15.83
CA ALA A 96 8.42 -12.59 -16.30
C ALA A 96 9.81 -11.93 -16.45
N TYR A 97 9.86 -10.68 -16.90
CA TYR A 97 11.11 -9.91 -16.95
C TYR A 97 11.68 -9.71 -15.55
N VAL A 98 10.88 -9.25 -14.59
CA VAL A 98 11.32 -9.03 -13.21
C VAL A 98 11.82 -10.33 -12.56
N GLU A 99 11.05 -11.42 -12.68
CA GLU A 99 11.41 -12.75 -12.14
C GLU A 99 12.71 -13.30 -12.74
N ARG A 100 12.91 -13.17 -14.06
CA ARG A 100 14.15 -13.57 -14.75
C ARG A 100 15.38 -12.83 -14.22
N HIS A 101 15.27 -11.53 -13.98
CA HIS A 101 16.42 -10.74 -13.51
C HIS A 101 16.66 -10.84 -12.00
N LEU A 102 15.62 -11.13 -11.21
CA LEU A 102 15.73 -11.43 -9.78
C LEU A 102 16.28 -12.85 -9.52
N SER A 103 16.02 -13.81 -10.41
CA SER A 103 16.57 -15.18 -10.30
C SER A 103 18.06 -15.26 -10.64
N GLY A 104 18.63 -14.19 -11.21
CA GLY A 104 20.05 -14.10 -11.54
C GLY A 104 20.49 -14.85 -12.79
N LEU A 105 19.52 -15.18 -13.65
CA LEU A 105 19.79 -15.68 -15.00
C LEU A 105 20.11 -14.50 -15.91
N VAL A 106 21.40 -14.13 -15.98
CA VAL A 106 21.88 -13.19 -16.99
C VAL A 106 22.13 -13.99 -18.27
N THR A 107 21.20 -13.89 -19.21
CA THR A 107 21.36 -14.40 -20.57
C THR A 107 22.18 -13.40 -21.39
N SER A 108 23.29 -13.86 -21.97
CA SER A 108 23.98 -13.13 -23.04
C SER A 108 23.08 -12.98 -24.27
N ILE A 109 23.45 -12.10 -25.20
CA ILE A 109 22.75 -11.90 -26.47
C ILE A 109 22.70 -13.20 -27.31
N ASP A 110 23.62 -14.12 -27.04
CA ASP A 110 23.74 -15.44 -27.68
C ASP A 110 22.96 -16.55 -26.94
N GLY A 111 22.16 -16.21 -25.92
CA GLY A 111 21.34 -17.17 -25.16
C GLY A 111 22.11 -17.99 -24.12
N THR A 112 23.41 -17.76 -23.94
CA THR A 112 24.21 -18.41 -22.90
C THR A 112 23.94 -17.81 -21.52
N GLY A 113 23.50 -18.63 -20.56
CA GLY A 113 23.26 -18.21 -19.17
C GLY A 113 24.55 -18.24 -18.36
N PHE A 114 24.97 -17.10 -17.82
CA PHE A 114 26.11 -17.02 -16.90
C PHE A 114 25.62 -16.87 -15.46
N ALA A 115 26.21 -17.65 -14.54
CA ALA A 115 26.06 -17.39 -13.12
C ALA A 115 26.74 -16.05 -12.80
N GLY A 116 25.97 -15.03 -12.46
CA GLY A 116 26.53 -13.73 -12.10
C GLY A 116 27.48 -13.80 -10.88
N PRO A 117 28.26 -12.73 -10.64
CA PRO A 117 29.41 -12.75 -9.73
C PRO A 117 29.04 -13.11 -8.29
N LYS A 118 29.87 -13.92 -7.61
CA LYS A 118 29.69 -14.35 -6.21
C LYS A 118 30.11 -13.23 -5.26
N VAL A 119 29.17 -12.64 -4.51
CA VAL A 119 29.43 -11.49 -3.61
C VAL A 119 29.34 -11.93 -2.15
N ILE A 120 30.37 -11.63 -1.35
CA ILE A 120 30.48 -11.97 0.07
C ILE A 120 29.82 -10.87 0.93
N TRP A 121 28.87 -11.24 1.79
CA TRP A 121 28.20 -10.33 2.72
C TRP A 121 29.12 -9.97 3.92
N LYS A 122 29.70 -8.75 3.93
CA LYS A 122 30.41 -8.17 5.09
C LYS A 122 29.56 -7.11 5.82
N LYS A 123 29.17 -7.38 7.08
CA LYS A 123 28.28 -6.55 7.95
C LYS A 123 28.54 -5.03 7.91
N ARG A 124 27.46 -4.26 8.13
CA ARG A 124 27.31 -2.79 7.96
C ARG A 124 28.49 -1.97 8.51
N ARG A 125 29.00 -1.05 7.68
CA ARG A 125 29.40 0.30 8.12
C ARG A 125 28.83 1.35 7.15
N ALA A 126 28.36 2.44 7.75
CA ALA A 126 27.53 3.48 7.19
C ALA A 126 28.33 4.48 6.34
N VAL A 127 28.73 4.08 5.13
CA VAL A 127 29.31 5.01 4.16
C VAL A 127 28.56 4.89 2.85
N LEU A 128 28.19 6.07 2.32
CA LEU A 128 27.54 6.45 1.06
C LEU A 128 27.07 5.30 0.14
N ARG A 129 25.80 5.40 -0.29
CA ARG A 129 25.07 4.52 -1.21
C ARG A 129 25.80 4.29 -2.56
N GLN A 130 26.91 3.57 -2.58
CA GLN A 130 27.37 2.94 -3.80
C GLN A 130 26.40 1.80 -4.12
N SER A 131 25.94 1.75 -5.37
CA SER A 131 25.13 0.66 -5.88
C SER A 131 25.93 -0.64 -5.72
N ARG A 132 25.55 -1.43 -4.72
CA ARG A 132 26.15 -2.74 -4.50
C ARG A 132 25.70 -3.63 -5.66
N ARG A 133 26.66 -4.15 -6.42
CA ARG A 133 26.45 -5.31 -7.30
C ARG A 133 26.00 -6.46 -6.40
N TRP A 134 24.73 -6.85 -6.44
CA TRP A 134 24.27 -8.05 -5.77
C TRP A 134 24.65 -9.29 -6.56
N SER A 135 24.84 -10.38 -5.81
CA SER A 135 25.26 -11.69 -6.28
C SER A 135 24.25 -12.25 -7.28
N THR A 136 24.72 -12.63 -8.47
CA THR A 136 23.97 -13.33 -9.52
C THR A 136 22.79 -12.57 -10.15
N ALA A 137 22.05 -11.75 -9.40
CA ALA A 137 20.79 -11.10 -9.76
C ALA A 137 20.86 -9.57 -9.75
N TRP A 138 19.98 -8.96 -10.54
CA TRP A 138 19.85 -7.50 -10.63
C TRP A 138 19.08 -6.97 -9.42
N SER A 139 19.45 -5.79 -8.91
CA SER A 139 18.65 -5.13 -7.86
C SER A 139 17.32 -4.61 -8.44
N PRO A 140 16.26 -4.49 -7.62
CA PRO A 140 15.01 -3.85 -8.02
C PRO A 140 15.19 -2.48 -8.70
N GLU A 141 16.14 -1.66 -8.22
CA GLU A 141 16.48 -0.37 -8.85
C GLU A 141 17.09 -0.54 -10.25
N GLN A 142 18.00 -1.52 -10.42
CA GLN A 142 18.61 -1.81 -11.72
C GLN A 142 17.58 -2.32 -12.72
N ILE A 143 16.68 -3.22 -12.29
CA ILE A 143 15.59 -3.74 -13.12
C ILE A 143 14.68 -2.59 -13.58
N ALA A 144 14.25 -1.73 -12.65
CA ALA A 144 13.41 -0.57 -12.96
C ALA A 144 14.07 0.40 -13.96
N HIS A 145 15.37 0.65 -13.80
CA HIS A 145 16.12 1.51 -14.72
C HIS A 145 16.30 0.86 -16.10
N ARG A 146 16.60 -0.44 -16.13
CA ARG A 146 16.86 -1.18 -17.36
C ARG A 146 15.63 -1.34 -18.24
N LEU A 147 14.46 -1.50 -17.64
CA LEU A 147 13.19 -1.51 -18.36
C LEU A 147 13.01 -0.26 -19.24
N ARG A 148 13.61 0.89 -18.86
CA ARG A 148 13.64 2.11 -19.68
C ARG A 148 14.49 2.02 -20.94
N ILE A 149 15.55 1.24 -20.87
CA ILE A 149 16.52 1.07 -21.95
C ILE A 149 16.07 -0.05 -22.88
N ASP A 150 15.67 -1.20 -22.33
CA ASP A 150 15.28 -2.38 -23.11
C ASP A 150 13.90 -2.20 -23.77
N TYR A 151 13.01 -1.41 -23.16
CA TYR A 151 11.67 -1.09 -23.68
C TYR A 151 11.48 0.43 -23.71
N PRO A 152 12.14 1.16 -24.63
CA PRO A 152 12.04 2.62 -24.69
C PRO A 152 10.63 3.09 -25.04
N GLU A 153 10.00 2.43 -26.01
CA GLU A 153 8.68 2.79 -26.58
C GLU A 153 7.48 2.24 -25.81
N ASP A 154 7.68 1.31 -24.86
CA ASP A 154 6.58 0.69 -24.11
C ASP A 154 6.49 1.23 -22.66
N PRO A 155 5.59 2.20 -22.38
CA PRO A 155 5.39 2.72 -21.03
C PRO A 155 4.74 1.70 -20.08
N THR A 156 4.10 0.65 -20.59
CA THR A 156 3.49 -0.39 -19.75
C THR A 156 4.54 -1.20 -19.00
N MET A 157 5.77 -1.23 -19.50
CA MET A 157 6.94 -1.88 -18.88
C MET A 157 7.60 -1.05 -17.77
N ARG A 158 7.12 0.16 -17.48
CA ARG A 158 7.68 1.02 -16.43
C ARG A 158 7.18 0.58 -15.04
N ILE A 159 8.06 0.31 -14.09
CA ILE A 159 7.67 0.03 -12.70
C ILE A 159 8.61 0.73 -11.72
N SER A 160 8.11 1.15 -10.56
CA SER A 160 8.98 1.63 -9.48
C SER A 160 9.67 0.43 -8.82
N HIS A 161 10.91 0.62 -8.38
CA HIS A 161 11.64 -0.42 -7.65
C HIS A 161 10.95 -0.79 -6.32
N GLU A 162 10.23 0.15 -5.70
CA GLU A 162 9.36 -0.12 -4.53
C GLU A 162 8.23 -1.11 -4.82
N ALA A 163 7.76 -1.22 -6.07
CA ALA A 163 6.73 -2.18 -6.46
C ALA A 163 7.30 -3.55 -6.86
N ILE A 164 8.63 -3.72 -6.81
CA ILE A 164 9.33 -4.99 -7.01
C ILE A 164 9.72 -5.64 -5.67
N TYR A 165 9.95 -4.84 -4.61
CA TYR A 165 10.11 -5.33 -3.23
C TYR A 165 8.82 -5.96 -2.69
#